data_AF-A0A9E5UMU5-F1
#
_entry.id   AF-A0A9E5UMU5-F1
#
_cell.length_a   1.000
_cell.length_b   1.000
_cell.length_c   1.000
_cell.angle_alpha   90.00
_cell.angle_beta   90.00
_cell.angle_gamma   90.00
#
_symmetry.space_group_name_H-M   'P 1'
#
loop_
_entity.id
_entity.type
_entity.pdbx_description
1 polymer ?
#
loop_
_entity_poly.entity_id
_entity_poly.type
_entity_poly.pdbx_seq_one_letter_code
_entity_poly.pdbx_strand_id
1 'polypeptide(L)'
;MKYEELKTYSVEELQERIQSEKERLQKLKFAHAVAPIENPTKIGAGRRQVAQLMTALREKQLEMVQEKCQELLPQGAALPKKEFLSLIEKIRDEFGFTVSAKFIAQLAKKFKIEGFARKK
;
A
#
# COMPACT_ATOMS: atom_id res chain seq x y z
N MET A 1 2.95 -12.56 -14.72
CA MET A 1 1.62 -12.11 -14.27
C MET A 1 1.32 -10.78 -14.89
N LYS A 2 0.10 -10.59 -15.39
CA LYS A 2 -0.38 -9.26 -15.79
C LYS A 2 -0.83 -8.51 -14.54
N TYR A 3 -0.65 -7.19 -14.54
CA TYR A 3 -1.00 -6.36 -13.37
C TYR A 3 -2.51 -6.34 -13.09
N GLU A 4 -3.34 -6.41 -14.12
CA GLU A 4 -4.80 -6.37 -13.98
C GLU A 4 -5.35 -7.55 -13.19
N GLU A 5 -4.74 -8.73 -13.30
CA GLU A 5 -5.10 -9.91 -12.51
C GLU A 5 -4.78 -9.72 -11.02
N LEU A 6 -3.84 -8.83 -10.67
CA LEU A 6 -3.48 -8.59 -9.27
C LEU A 6 -4.51 -7.73 -8.52
N LYS A 7 -5.30 -6.93 -9.25
CA LYS A 7 -6.32 -6.07 -8.65
C LYS A 7 -7.57 -6.84 -8.19
N THR A 8 -7.83 -8.00 -8.79
CA THR A 8 -9.02 -8.80 -8.49
C THR A 8 -8.89 -9.62 -7.21
N TYR A 9 -7.66 -9.96 -6.78
CA TYR A 9 -7.43 -10.74 -5.56
C TYR A 9 -7.84 -10.01 -4.28
N SER A 10 -8.32 -10.74 -3.27
CA SER A 10 -8.64 -10.15 -1.96
C SER A 10 -7.36 -9.70 -1.21
N VAL A 11 -7.53 -8.90 -0.15
CA VAL A 11 -6.39 -8.43 0.67
C VAL A 11 -5.64 -9.61 1.30
N GLU A 12 -6.37 -10.63 1.76
CA GLU A 12 -5.83 -11.85 2.37
C GLU A 12 -5.07 -12.69 1.35
N GLU A 13 -5.67 -12.92 0.17
CA GLU A 13 -5.02 -13.65 -0.93
C GLU A 13 -3.73 -12.97 -1.39
N LEU A 14 -3.72 -11.63 -1.44
CA LEU A 14 -2.50 -10.87 -1.76
C LEU A 14 -1.42 -11.08 -0.71
N GLN A 15 -1.77 -11.09 0.58
CA GLN A 15 -0.82 -11.33 1.66
C GLN A 15 -0.22 -12.73 1.62
N GLU A 16 -1.04 -13.76 1.42
CA GLU A 16 -0.58 -15.15 1.30
C GLU A 16 0.37 -15.33 0.11
N ARG A 17 0.00 -14.76 -1.06
CA ARG A 17 0.85 -14.81 -2.25
C ARG A 17 2.16 -14.07 -2.08
N ILE A 18 2.16 -12.92 -1.41
CA ILE A 18 3.38 -12.17 -1.07
C ILE A 18 4.29 -13.05 -0.21
N GLN A 19 3.75 -13.75 0.78
CA GLN A 19 4.55 -14.60 1.66
C GLN A 19 5.16 -15.78 0.88
N SER A 20 4.34 -16.50 0.11
CA SER A 20 4.78 -17.61 -0.73
C SER A 20 5.87 -17.20 -1.74
N GLU A 21 5.68 -16.08 -2.45
CA GLU A 21 6.68 -15.58 -3.41
C GLU A 21 7.95 -15.05 -2.74
N LYS A 22 7.85 -14.47 -1.53
CA LYS A 22 9.04 -14.09 -0.75
C LYS A 22 9.86 -15.30 -0.35
N GLU A 23 9.22 -16.36 0.13
CA GLU A 23 9.90 -17.62 0.47
C GLU A 23 10.55 -18.25 -0.76
N ARG A 24 9.84 -18.26 -1.90
CA ARG A 24 10.40 -18.73 -3.17
C ARG A 24 11.62 -17.92 -3.59
N LEU A 25 11.55 -16.59 -3.48
CA LEU A 25 12.66 -15.70 -3.79
C LEU A 25 13.85 -15.91 -2.84
N GLN A 26 13.60 -16.15 -1.55
CA GLN A 26 14.65 -16.47 -0.57
C GLN A 26 15.35 -17.79 -0.89
N LYS A 27 14.59 -18.85 -1.20
CA LYS A 27 15.14 -20.14 -1.64
C LYS A 27 15.99 -19.99 -2.89
N LEU A 28 15.53 -19.21 -3.87
CA LEU A 28 16.32 -18.91 -5.08
C LEU A 28 17.60 -18.13 -4.77
N LYS A 29 17.54 -17.11 -3.90
CA LYS A 29 18.75 -16.37 -3.49
C LYS A 29 19.74 -17.26 -2.76
N PHE A 30 19.26 -18.14 -1.88
CA PHE A 30 20.10 -19.09 -1.16
C PHE A 30 20.75 -20.09 -2.10
N ALA A 31 19.97 -20.69 -3.01
CA ALA A 31 20.49 -21.58 -4.05
C ALA A 31 21.57 -20.88 -4.88
N HIS A 32 21.37 -19.62 -5.28
CA HIS A 32 22.38 -18.84 -6.02
C HIS A 32 23.68 -18.62 -5.26
N ALA A 33 23.58 -18.41 -3.95
CA ALA A 33 24.74 -18.20 -3.10
C ALA A 33 25.57 -19.47 -2.91
N VAL A 34 24.90 -20.64 -2.91
CA VAL A 34 25.55 -21.95 -2.79
C VAL A 34 26.13 -22.41 -4.14
N ALA A 35 25.40 -22.21 -5.23
CA ALA A 35 25.83 -22.55 -6.58
C ALA A 35 25.28 -21.53 -7.60
N PRO A 36 26.06 -21.14 -8.62
CA PRO A 36 25.56 -20.28 -9.69
C PRO A 36 24.32 -20.91 -10.34
N ILE A 37 23.22 -20.16 -10.38
CA ILE A 37 21.99 -20.64 -11.03
C ILE A 37 22.18 -20.53 -12.53
N GLU A 38 21.70 -21.53 -13.27
CA GLU A 38 21.68 -21.55 -14.74
C GLU A 38 21.13 -20.26 -15.36
N ASN A 39 20.15 -19.62 -14.70
CA ASN A 39 19.57 -18.37 -15.20
C ASN A 39 19.38 -17.32 -14.08
N PRO A 40 20.28 -16.33 -13.96
CA PRO A 40 20.21 -15.28 -12.96
C PRO A 40 19.01 -14.33 -13.14
N THR A 41 18.42 -14.27 -14.34
CA THR A 41 17.24 -13.42 -14.61
C THR A 41 16.01 -13.84 -13.81
N LYS A 42 15.95 -15.12 -13.38
CA LYS A 42 14.86 -15.64 -12.53
C LYS A 42 14.77 -14.88 -11.20
N ILE A 43 15.91 -14.47 -10.62
CA ILE A 43 15.94 -13.67 -9.40
C ILE A 43 15.35 -12.28 -9.65
N GLY A 44 15.69 -11.65 -10.77
CA GLY A 44 15.15 -10.35 -11.17
C GLY A 44 13.64 -10.41 -11.39
N ALA A 45 13.16 -11.45 -12.09
CA ALA A 45 11.74 -11.68 -12.30
C ALA A 45 10.98 -11.88 -10.98
N GLY A 46 11.52 -12.69 -10.05
CA GLY A 46 10.92 -12.90 -8.73
C GLY A 46 10.85 -11.62 -7.90
N ARG A 47 11.90 -10.78 -7.91
CA ARG A 47 11.87 -9.46 -7.25
C ARG A 47 10.76 -8.57 -7.80
N ARG A 48 10.61 -8.54 -9.13
CA ARG A 48 9.56 -7.75 -9.79
C ARG A 48 8.16 -8.24 -9.43
N GLN A 49 7.96 -9.56 -9.36
CA GLN A 49 6.66 -10.14 -8.96
C GLN A 49 6.29 -9.76 -7.52
N VAL A 50 7.21 -9.91 -6.56
CA VAL A 50 6.97 -9.49 -5.17
C VAL A 50 6.66 -7.99 -5.09
N ALA A 51 7.39 -7.16 -5.83
CA ALA A 51 7.14 -5.72 -5.87
C ALA A 51 5.73 -5.39 -6.40
N GLN A 52 5.30 -6.04 -7.49
CA GLN A 52 3.96 -5.84 -8.05
C GLN A 52 2.85 -6.24 -7.08
N LEU A 53 3.00 -7.38 -6.39
CA LEU A 53 2.05 -7.83 -5.37
C LEU A 53 1.97 -6.85 -4.19
N MET A 54 3.10 -6.35 -3.71
CA MET A 54 3.15 -5.35 -2.63
C MET A 54 2.51 -4.03 -3.07
N THR A 55 2.70 -3.60 -4.32
CA THR A 55 2.05 -2.40 -4.86
C THR A 55 0.52 -2.57 -4.91
N ALA A 56 0.02 -3.70 -5.41
CA ALA A 56 -1.43 -3.97 -5.46
C ALA A 56 -2.05 -3.99 -4.04
N LEU A 57 -1.38 -4.63 -3.08
CA LEU A 57 -1.82 -4.60 -1.67
C LEU A 57 -1.87 -3.16 -1.14
N ARG A 58 -0.87 -2.35 -1.46
CA ARG A 58 -0.82 -0.96 -1.02
C ARG A 58 -1.93 -0.12 -1.65
N GLU A 59 -2.20 -0.30 -2.94
CA GLU A 59 -3.30 0.41 -3.62
C GLU A 59 -4.65 0.14 -2.92
N LYS A 60 -4.95 -1.12 -2.61
CA LYS A 60 -6.18 -1.47 -1.87
C LYS A 60 -6.25 -0.82 -0.49
N GLN A 61 -5.15 -0.84 0.26
CA GLN A 61 -5.11 -0.16 1.56
C GLN A 61 -5.40 1.34 1.44
N LEU A 62 -4.90 2.00 0.40
CA LEU A 62 -5.14 3.41 0.17
C LEU A 62 -6.57 3.70 -0.29
N GLU A 63 -7.19 2.80 -1.04
CA GLU A 63 -8.61 2.86 -1.41
C GLU A 63 -9.51 2.71 -0.19
N MET A 64 -9.26 1.72 0.67
CA MET A 64 -10.01 1.52 1.92
C MET A 64 -9.97 2.75 2.84
N VAL A 65 -8.79 3.40 2.95
CA VAL A 65 -8.66 4.66 3.72
C VAL A 65 -9.43 5.79 3.05
N GLN A 66 -9.40 5.88 1.72
CA GLN A 66 -10.16 6.90 1.00
C GLN A 66 -11.66 6.74 1.19
N GLU A 67 -12.18 5.52 1.08
CA GLU A 67 -13.60 5.20 1.26
C GLU A 67 -14.06 5.56 2.67
N LYS A 68 -13.32 5.15 3.72
CA LYS A 68 -13.65 5.54 5.10
C LYS A 68 -13.56 7.03 5.34
N CYS A 69 -12.57 7.72 4.77
CA CYS A 69 -12.52 9.18 4.85
C CYS A 69 -13.73 9.82 4.14
N GLN A 70 -14.24 9.23 3.05
CA GLN A 70 -15.45 9.71 2.37
C GLN A 70 -16.72 9.45 3.17
N GLU A 71 -16.84 8.28 3.81
CA GLU A 71 -17.97 7.91 4.67
C GLU A 71 -18.05 8.83 5.90
N LEU A 72 -16.92 9.08 6.57
CA LEU A 72 -16.86 9.88 7.79
C LEU A 72 -16.95 11.40 7.53
N LEU A 73 -16.73 11.84 6.28
CA LEU A 73 -16.81 13.24 5.87
C LEU A 73 -17.66 13.39 4.61
N PRO A 74 -19.01 13.38 4.73
CA PRO A 74 -19.88 13.73 3.63
C PRO A 74 -19.56 15.17 3.17
N GLN A 75 -19.43 15.33 1.85
CA GLN A 75 -18.86 16.52 1.20
C GLN A 75 -19.54 17.82 1.70
N GLY A 76 -18.81 18.63 2.46
CA GLY A 76 -19.30 19.92 2.98
C GLY A 76 -18.71 20.35 4.32
N ALA A 77 -18.17 19.42 5.12
CA ALA A 77 -17.53 19.76 6.40
C ALA A 77 -16.08 20.23 6.19
N ALA A 78 -15.83 21.53 6.40
CA ALA A 78 -14.48 22.04 6.56
C ALA A 78 -13.92 21.54 7.91
N LEU A 79 -13.08 20.51 7.88
CA LEU A 79 -12.51 19.92 9.09
C LEU A 79 -11.20 20.63 9.46
N PRO A 80 -10.99 21.05 10.73
CA PRO A 80 -9.71 21.58 11.16
C PRO A 80 -8.61 20.51 11.12
N LYS A 81 -7.36 20.93 10.88
CA LYS A 81 -6.20 20.03 10.78
C LYS A 81 -6.07 19.01 11.93
N LYS A 82 -6.40 19.43 13.16
CA LYS A 82 -6.30 18.58 14.36
C LYS A 82 -7.28 17.39 14.30
N GLU A 83 -8.52 17.64 13.90
CA GLU A 83 -9.55 16.61 13.78
C GLU A 83 -9.24 15.65 12.63
N PHE A 84 -8.72 16.16 11.51
CA PHE A 84 -8.28 15.31 10.40
C PHE A 84 -7.13 14.37 10.79
N LEU A 85 -6.17 14.87 11.58
CA LEU A 85 -5.07 14.02 12.08
C LEU A 85 -5.57 13.00 13.10
N SER A 86 -6.48 13.36 14.00
CA SER A 86 -7.12 12.40 14.90
C SER A 86 -7.91 11.32 14.14
N LEU A 87 -8.59 11.71 13.06
CA LEU A 87 -9.29 10.77 12.19
C LEU A 87 -8.32 9.78 11.55
N ILE A 88 -7.18 10.25 11.05
CA ILE A 88 -6.14 9.37 10.49
C ILE A 88 -5.55 8.44 11.56
N GLU A 89 -5.36 8.92 12.79
CA GLU A 89 -4.93 8.07 13.91
C GLU A 89 -5.95 6.98 14.21
N LYS A 90 -7.25 7.31 14.26
CA LYS A 90 -8.32 6.32 14.42
C LYS A 90 -8.34 5.29 13.29
N ILE A 91 -8.20 5.74 12.05
CA ILE A 91 -8.13 4.86 10.87
C ILE A 91 -6.89 3.97 10.94
N ARG A 92 -5.76 4.50 11.41
CA ARG A 92 -4.53 3.73 11.61
C ARG A 92 -4.73 2.64 12.67
N ASP A 93 -5.39 2.96 13.78
CA ASP A 93 -5.62 1.99 14.86
C ASP A 93 -6.57 0.87 14.42
N GLU A 94 -7.55 1.21 13.58
CA GLU A 94 -8.54 0.24 13.08
C GLU A 94 -7.95 -0.73 12.03
N PHE A 95 -7.09 -0.23 11.14
CA PHE A 95 -6.52 -1.05 10.07
C PHE A 95 -5.12 -1.58 10.33
N GLY A 96 -4.45 -1.12 11.38
CA GLY A 96 -3.11 -1.58 11.77
C GLY A 96 -1.99 -1.24 10.78
N PHE A 97 -2.19 -0.32 9.84
CA PHE A 97 -1.17 0.10 8.88
C PHE A 97 -0.96 1.62 8.82
N THR A 98 0.28 2.04 8.54
CA THR A 98 0.64 3.46 8.43
C THR A 98 0.44 4.00 7.02
N VAL A 99 -0.17 5.18 6.91
CA VAL A 99 -0.22 5.97 5.68
C VAL A 99 0.95 6.96 5.61
N SER A 100 1.48 7.19 4.41
CA SER A 100 2.61 8.11 4.24
C SER A 100 2.14 9.56 4.42
N ALA A 101 3.03 10.43 4.92
CA ALA A 101 2.73 11.87 5.04
C ALA A 101 2.34 12.51 3.70
N LYS A 102 2.90 12.00 2.58
CA LYS A 102 2.51 12.43 1.22
C LYS A 102 1.06 12.09 0.91
N PHE A 103 0.62 10.87 1.27
CA PHE A 103 -0.75 10.43 1.05
C PHE A 103 -1.73 11.19 1.95
N ILE A 104 -1.38 11.41 3.21
CA ILE A 104 -2.16 12.26 4.13
C ILE A 104 -2.35 13.67 3.55
N ALA A 105 -1.28 14.27 3.00
CA ALA A 105 -1.38 15.58 2.35
C ALA A 105 -2.20 15.54 1.05
N GLN A 106 -2.16 14.43 0.30
CA GLN A 106 -2.98 14.24 -0.90
C GLN A 106 -4.46 14.10 -0.56
N LEU A 107 -4.79 13.33 0.49
CA LEU A 107 -6.13 13.24 1.06
C LEU A 107 -6.62 14.60 1.56
N ALA A 108 -5.81 15.31 2.34
CA ALA A 108 -6.16 16.63 2.86
C ALA A 108 -6.51 17.62 1.73
N LYS A 109 -5.78 17.57 0.61
CA LYS A 109 -6.12 18.34 -0.60
C LYS A 109 -7.43 17.89 -1.24
N LYS A 110 -7.67 16.57 -1.35
CA LYS A 110 -8.91 15.99 -1.90
C LYS A 110 -10.15 16.45 -1.11
N PHE A 111 -10.04 16.55 0.21
CA PHE A 111 -11.11 16.97 1.12
C PHE A 111 -11.11 18.48 1.46
N LYS A 112 -10.29 19.30 0.78
CA LYS A 112 -10.18 20.76 1.02
C LYS A 112 -9.93 21.15 2.48
N ILE A 113 -9.12 20.37 3.20
CA ILE A 113 -8.79 20.61 4.62
C ILE A 113 -7.88 21.83 4.77
N GLU A 114 -8.28 22.80 5.58
CA GLU A 114 -7.49 24.01 5.86
C GLU A 114 -6.23 23.69 6.72
N GLY A 115 -5.10 24.38 6.45
CA GLY A 115 -3.86 24.23 7.23
C GLY A 115 -2.89 23.12 6.77
N PHE A 116 -3.23 22.36 5.71
CA PHE A 116 -2.30 21.47 4.99
C PHE A 116 -1.63 22.12 3.77
N ALA A 117 -1.94 23.39 3.48
CA ALA A 117 -1.29 24.15 2.43
C ALA A 117 0.23 24.11 2.61
N ARG A 118 0.96 23.65 1.58
CA ARG A 118 2.42 23.82 1.52
C ARG A 118 2.68 25.32 1.68
N LYS A 119 3.37 25.72 2.74
CA LYS A 119 4.04 27.02 2.76
C LYS A 119 4.89 27.06 1.49
N LYS A 120 4.55 27.99 0.60
CA LYS A 120 5.34 28.31 -0.59
C LYS A 120 6.70 28.82 -0.14
#